data_AF-A0A261AKS5-F1
#
_entry.id   AF-A0A261AKS5-F1
#
_cell.length_a   1.000
_cell.length_b   1.000
_cell.length_c   1.000
_cell.angle_alpha   90.00
_cell.angle_beta   90.00
_cell.angle_gamma   90.00
#
_symmetry.space_group_name_H-M   'P 1'
#
loop_
_entity.id
_entity.type
_entity.pdbx_description
1 polymer ?
#
loop_
_entity_poly.entity_id
_entity_poly.type
_entity_poly.pdbx_seq_one_letter_code
_entity_poly.pdbx_strand_id
1 'polypeptide(L)'
;MRSILLFPAVSSRQRHFQSFFPFALFSFFSLVFSSHSVVLYSMRTVLLLLFASAIEFSEQGKLNLLNAHNEYRSKLALGQFSVRGVKKPAASRMRKMSWSDKLAVPAGKFAETCPKNHSEVKQIGENIFWHYSNTFNTPEEYGTQAPQKWWQEFETNGWDSLIYNHVAQRFQIGHAVQMAWHETSKVGCGYAKCGMGTPDQTLVVVCRYYKKGNMEGESIYEEGATCSKCPEEYQKCPFGLCEKEGFSETGKDFILTRHNELRSRIALGKYVTRNVTKEPATNMLKLNWNATLESSSQLFSSGCPAGHSKNRNNIGENMYWWTSPVITETDSDSLGNRSSNLWESEFQRYGWTENKLSQDVFNTGIGHASQMSWARTSSIGCGVSKCTGGSIEGTEYVVVCQYYPAGNYIGLNIYESGETCSACPNGKKCESTSLPGVYSQFTAIGQQEIVDAHNKLRSSLAKGTYVAKGTKQPSATNMKKMIWDATVATSAQNYANTCPTGHSKGSAYGENLYWSWTSGKPSALDTYGTVASAAWEKEFQDYGLNSLTMDNALFNSGIGHATQMAWANSNLIGCGVKNCGPDSTMNNMNRISVVCQYKAPGNYMGETIYQQGSTCSKCADSAKCDTASGLCA
;
A
#
# COMPACT_ATOMS: atom_id res chain seq x y z
N MET A 1 36.50 -49.29 -41.75
CA MET A 1 35.44 -49.92 -42.58
C MET A 1 34.34 -48.91 -42.85
N ARG A 2 33.41 -49.22 -43.79
CA ARG A 2 32.23 -48.41 -44.19
C ARG A 2 31.07 -48.53 -43.15
N SER A 3 29.92 -47.83 -43.19
CA SER A 3 29.49 -46.47 -43.65
C SER A 3 27.96 -46.30 -43.45
N ILE A 4 27.46 -45.06 -43.27
CA ILE A 4 26.21 -44.47 -43.86
C ILE A 4 24.77 -44.85 -43.38
N LEU A 5 24.10 -43.84 -42.79
CA LEU A 5 22.74 -43.25 -43.02
C LEU A 5 21.36 -43.99 -43.00
N LEU A 6 20.34 -43.21 -42.55
CA LEU A 6 19.05 -42.80 -43.22
C LEU A 6 17.66 -43.12 -42.59
N PHE A 7 16.67 -42.29 -42.96
CA PHE A 7 15.24 -42.19 -42.56
C PHE A 7 14.29 -42.88 -43.58
N PRO A 8 12.97 -43.07 -43.27
CA PRO A 8 11.93 -42.15 -43.81
C PRO A 8 10.69 -41.92 -42.90
N ALA A 9 9.67 -41.18 -43.39
CA ALA A 9 8.41 -40.84 -42.70
C ALA A 9 7.23 -40.60 -43.70
N VAL A 10 6.12 -39.97 -43.26
CA VAL A 10 4.93 -39.51 -44.07
C VAL A 10 3.93 -40.67 -44.38
N SER A 11 2.58 -40.54 -44.47
CA SER A 11 1.66 -39.41 -44.76
C SER A 11 0.36 -39.35 -43.90
N SER A 12 -0.64 -38.55 -44.30
CA SER A 12 -1.86 -38.20 -43.55
C SER A 12 -3.14 -38.19 -44.40
N ARG A 13 -4.34 -38.18 -43.78
CA ARG A 13 -5.55 -37.48 -44.29
C ARG A 13 -6.69 -37.34 -43.27
N GLN A 14 -7.62 -36.41 -43.56
CA GLN A 14 -8.76 -35.99 -42.73
C GLN A 14 -10.08 -36.60 -43.24
N ARG A 15 -11.13 -36.62 -42.39
CA ARG A 15 -12.37 -35.79 -42.53
C ARG A 15 -13.41 -36.06 -41.43
N HIS A 16 -14.27 -35.06 -41.19
CA HIS A 16 -15.48 -35.16 -40.36
C HIS A 16 -16.62 -35.88 -41.09
N PHE A 17 -17.61 -36.38 -40.35
CA PHE A 17 -19.03 -36.22 -40.70
C PHE A 17 -19.91 -36.13 -39.43
N GLN A 18 -21.22 -35.88 -39.58
CA GLN A 18 -22.12 -35.38 -38.53
C GLN A 18 -23.24 -36.38 -38.12
N SER A 19 -23.76 -36.14 -36.90
CA SER A 19 -25.19 -36.05 -36.52
C SER A 19 -26.09 -37.26 -36.14
N PHE A 20 -27.10 -36.90 -35.34
CA PHE A 20 -28.42 -37.49 -35.01
C PHE A 20 -28.60 -38.80 -34.21
N PHE A 21 -29.15 -38.63 -32.99
CA PHE A 21 -30.42 -39.19 -32.46
C PHE A 21 -31.00 -40.51 -33.01
N PRO A 22 -31.53 -41.40 -32.14
CA PRO A 22 -32.96 -41.30 -31.77
C PRO A 22 -33.39 -41.69 -30.32
N PHE A 23 -34.58 -41.20 -29.92
CA PHE A 23 -35.69 -41.78 -29.10
C PHE A 23 -35.45 -42.97 -28.12
N ALA A 24 -36.12 -43.15 -26.97
CA ALA A 24 -37.08 -42.37 -26.13
C ALA A 24 -37.20 -43.08 -24.73
N LEU A 25 -38.30 -43.36 -23.98
CA LEU A 25 -39.77 -43.19 -24.11
C LEU A 25 -40.54 -43.42 -22.75
N PHE A 26 -41.07 -42.35 -22.10
CA PHE A 26 -42.18 -42.33 -21.08
C PHE A 26 -41.92 -42.98 -19.68
N SER A 27 -42.68 -42.77 -18.59
CA SER A 27 -44.08 -42.28 -18.40
C SER A 27 -44.34 -41.37 -17.15
N PHE A 28 -45.14 -40.32 -17.37
CA PHE A 28 -46.23 -39.72 -16.57
C PHE A 28 -46.27 -39.69 -15.02
N PHE A 29 -46.55 -38.49 -14.49
CA PHE A 29 -47.86 -38.14 -13.89
C PHE A 29 -48.24 -36.68 -14.26
N SER A 30 -49.52 -36.28 -14.18
CA SER A 30 -49.98 -34.95 -14.66
C SER A 30 -51.27 -34.45 -14.01
N LEU A 31 -51.40 -33.12 -13.86
CA LEU A 31 -52.63 -32.29 -13.89
C LEU A 31 -52.19 -30.79 -13.84
N VAL A 32 -52.25 -29.97 -14.90
CA VAL A 32 -53.38 -29.14 -15.46
C VAL A 32 -54.28 -28.46 -14.42
N PHE A 33 -54.77 -27.21 -14.58
CA PHE A 33 -54.96 -26.26 -15.71
C PHE A 33 -54.64 -24.80 -15.25
N SER A 34 -54.55 -23.70 -16.03
CA SER A 34 -54.58 -23.35 -17.48
C SER A 34 -53.80 -22.00 -17.66
N SER A 35 -54.02 -20.98 -18.53
CA SER A 35 -55.00 -20.61 -19.59
C SER A 35 -54.50 -19.39 -20.43
N HIS A 36 -54.69 -19.39 -21.77
CA HIS A 36 -54.83 -18.26 -22.74
C HIS A 36 -53.81 -17.06 -22.75
N SER A 37 -53.48 -16.39 -23.87
CA SER A 37 -53.50 -16.72 -25.31
C SER A 37 -52.63 -15.76 -26.16
N VAL A 38 -51.98 -16.34 -27.18
CA VAL A 38 -51.31 -15.84 -28.41
C VAL A 38 -51.57 -14.39 -28.89
N VAL A 39 -50.49 -13.68 -29.33
CA VAL A 39 -50.27 -13.06 -30.67
C VAL A 39 -48.94 -12.28 -30.73
N LEU A 40 -48.23 -12.31 -31.87
CA LEU A 40 -47.00 -11.54 -32.12
C LEU A 40 -47.30 -10.14 -32.68
N TYR A 41 -46.46 -9.15 -32.35
CA TYR A 41 -46.17 -8.01 -33.24
C TYR A 41 -44.70 -7.57 -33.16
N SER A 42 -44.25 -6.81 -34.16
CA SER A 42 -42.84 -6.63 -34.51
C SER A 42 -42.23 -5.28 -34.09
N MET A 43 -40.88 -5.23 -34.10
CA MET A 43 -39.99 -4.07 -34.10
C MET A 43 -39.82 -3.18 -32.84
N ARG A 44 -38.54 -3.03 -32.46
CA ARG A 44 -37.87 -1.77 -32.07
C ARG A 44 -38.46 -0.91 -30.93
N THR A 45 -38.46 -1.43 -29.71
CA THR A 45 -37.85 -0.68 -28.58
C THR A 45 -37.24 -1.62 -27.55
N VAL A 46 -35.91 -1.72 -27.49
CA VAL A 46 -35.25 -2.14 -26.25
C VAL A 46 -35.12 -0.89 -25.40
N LEU A 47 -36.00 -0.75 -24.41
CA LEU A 47 -35.88 0.30 -23.41
C LEU A 47 -34.57 0.08 -22.63
N LEU A 48 -33.60 0.99 -22.77
CA LEU A 48 -32.41 0.97 -21.93
C LEU A 48 -32.82 1.31 -20.49
N LEU A 49 -33.14 0.28 -19.72
CA LEU A 49 -33.17 0.36 -18.25
C LEU A 49 -31.73 0.53 -17.78
N LEU A 50 -31.31 1.79 -17.69
CA LEU A 50 -30.02 2.22 -17.17
C LEU A 50 -30.00 2.03 -15.65
N PHE A 51 -29.82 0.78 -15.22
CA PHE A 51 -29.55 0.45 -13.83
C PHE A 51 -28.27 1.17 -13.39
N ALA A 52 -28.43 2.16 -12.48
CA ALA A 52 -27.30 2.74 -11.78
C ALA A 52 -26.65 1.64 -10.94
N SER A 53 -25.40 1.32 -11.24
CA SER A 53 -24.58 0.47 -10.40
C SER A 53 -23.90 1.32 -9.33
N ALA A 54 -23.95 0.90 -8.07
CA ALA A 54 -22.98 1.34 -7.08
C ALA A 54 -21.58 1.01 -7.61
N ILE A 55 -20.71 2.01 -7.58
CA ILE A 55 -19.29 1.81 -7.81
C ILE A 55 -18.60 2.23 -6.50
N GLU A 56 -17.81 1.32 -5.94
CA GLU A 56 -16.98 1.66 -4.78
C GLU A 56 -15.85 2.59 -5.25
N PHE A 57 -15.50 3.59 -4.43
CA PHE A 57 -14.26 4.32 -4.65
C PHE A 57 -13.09 3.32 -4.61
N SER A 58 -12.14 3.45 -5.54
CA SER A 58 -10.86 2.75 -5.42
C SER A 58 -10.17 3.14 -4.11
N GLU A 59 -9.19 2.35 -3.67
CA GLU A 59 -8.43 2.67 -2.44
C GLU A 59 -7.81 4.09 -2.49
N GLN A 60 -7.44 4.59 -3.67
CA GLN A 60 -7.01 5.99 -3.83
C GLN A 60 -8.17 6.99 -3.60
N GLY A 61 -9.37 6.72 -4.09
CA GLY A 61 -10.55 7.54 -3.82
C GLY A 61 -10.97 7.51 -2.33
N LYS A 62 -10.88 6.35 -1.67
CA LYS A 62 -11.09 6.20 -0.22
C LYS A 62 -10.06 7.01 0.58
N LEU A 63 -8.78 6.96 0.19
CA LEU A 63 -7.71 7.76 0.77
C LEU A 63 -7.90 9.26 0.54
N ASN A 64 -8.28 9.69 -0.66
CA ASN A 64 -8.56 11.11 -0.96
C ASN A 64 -9.65 11.67 -0.02
N LEU A 65 -10.76 10.94 0.12
CA LEU A 65 -11.83 11.28 1.07
C LEU A 65 -11.33 11.36 2.50
N LEU A 66 -10.67 10.31 2.99
CA LEU A 66 -10.23 10.22 4.38
C LEU A 66 -9.17 11.28 4.73
N ASN A 67 -8.25 11.55 3.81
CA ASN A 67 -7.19 12.53 3.98
C ASN A 67 -7.74 13.95 3.99
N ALA A 68 -8.62 14.32 3.05
CA ALA A 68 -9.24 15.65 3.04
C ALA A 68 -10.01 15.94 4.35
N HIS A 69 -10.80 14.97 4.85
CA HIS A 69 -11.47 15.10 6.15
C HIS A 69 -10.49 15.33 7.30
N ASN A 70 -9.43 14.52 7.39
CA ASN A 70 -8.43 14.64 8.46
C ASN A 70 -7.56 15.90 8.33
N GLU A 71 -7.26 16.37 7.12
CA GLU A 71 -6.48 17.57 6.88
C GLU A 71 -7.24 18.84 7.33
N TYR A 72 -8.51 18.97 6.96
CA TYR A 72 -9.35 20.08 7.42
C TYR A 72 -9.54 20.06 8.95
N ARG A 73 -9.76 18.89 9.55
CA ARG A 73 -9.82 18.71 11.00
C ARG A 73 -8.51 19.06 11.68
N SER A 74 -7.37 18.73 11.08
CA SER A 74 -6.03 19.03 11.56
C SER A 74 -5.75 20.53 11.54
N LYS A 75 -6.04 21.20 10.41
CA LYS A 75 -5.95 22.67 10.28
C LYS A 75 -6.81 23.38 11.32
N LEU A 76 -8.03 22.90 11.58
CA LEU A 76 -8.89 23.42 12.64
C LEU A 76 -8.30 23.14 14.03
N ALA A 77 -7.87 21.90 14.31
CA ALA A 77 -7.38 21.50 15.62
C ALA A 77 -6.09 22.20 16.04
N LEU A 78 -5.19 22.48 15.09
CA LEU A 78 -3.97 23.27 15.29
C LEU A 78 -4.25 24.78 15.40
N GLY A 79 -5.50 25.23 15.31
CA GLY A 79 -5.87 26.65 15.27
C GLY A 79 -5.29 27.37 14.05
N GLN A 80 -5.12 26.67 12.92
CA GLN A 80 -4.58 27.21 11.67
C GLN A 80 -5.69 27.60 10.67
N PHE A 81 -6.96 27.30 10.99
CA PHE A 81 -8.11 27.67 10.17
C PHE A 81 -8.68 29.05 10.55
N SER A 82 -9.10 29.82 9.55
CA SER A 82 -9.69 31.15 9.69
C SER A 82 -10.91 31.30 8.79
N VAL A 83 -11.97 31.93 9.30
CA VAL A 83 -13.18 32.24 8.52
C VAL A 83 -13.30 33.75 8.38
N ARG A 84 -13.35 34.26 7.14
CA ARG A 84 -13.45 35.70 6.83
C ARG A 84 -12.41 36.55 7.60
N GLY A 85 -11.18 36.04 7.69
CA GLY A 85 -10.07 36.65 8.44
C GLY A 85 -10.06 36.38 9.95
N VAL A 86 -11.18 35.92 10.54
CA VAL A 86 -11.27 35.57 11.96
C VAL A 86 -10.72 34.16 12.20
N LYS A 87 -9.53 34.09 12.82
CA LYS A 87 -8.88 32.86 13.26
C LYS A 87 -9.80 32.06 14.21
N LYS A 88 -9.91 30.74 14.01
CA LYS A 88 -10.63 29.85 14.92
C LYS A 88 -9.69 29.27 15.99
N PRO A 89 -10.19 29.06 17.22
CA PRO A 89 -9.36 28.50 18.30
C PRO A 89 -8.91 27.07 17.99
N ALA A 90 -7.85 26.64 18.68
CA ALA A 90 -7.37 25.26 18.60
C ALA A 90 -8.34 24.29 19.28
N ALA A 91 -8.35 23.03 18.84
CA ALA A 91 -9.23 21.99 19.37
C ALA A 91 -8.48 21.08 20.34
N SER A 92 -8.95 21.05 21.59
CA SER A 92 -8.34 20.27 22.67
C SER A 92 -8.47 18.75 22.52
N ARG A 93 -9.47 18.27 21.75
CA ARG A 93 -9.76 16.83 21.57
C ARG A 93 -10.42 16.46 20.24
N MET A 94 -9.86 16.91 19.13
CA MET A 94 -10.30 16.53 17.77
C MET A 94 -9.89 15.08 17.46
N ARG A 95 -10.83 14.16 17.25
CA ARG A 95 -10.50 12.78 16.80
C ARG A 95 -9.95 12.77 15.38
N LYS A 96 -8.95 11.92 15.11
CA LYS A 96 -8.65 11.46 13.74
C LYS A 96 -9.80 10.56 13.26
N MET A 97 -10.26 10.77 12.03
CA MET A 97 -11.18 9.86 11.36
C MET A 97 -10.44 8.67 10.75
N SER A 98 -11.08 7.51 10.73
CA SER A 98 -10.67 6.28 10.03
C SER A 98 -11.70 5.90 8.96
N TRP A 99 -11.29 5.16 7.93
CA TRP A 99 -12.24 4.62 6.96
C TRP A 99 -13.09 3.49 7.58
N SER A 100 -14.27 3.24 7.01
CA SER A 100 -15.17 2.19 7.46
C SER A 100 -16.09 1.73 6.32
N ASP A 101 -15.81 0.58 5.71
CA ASP A 101 -16.67 0.04 4.65
C ASP A 101 -18.08 -0.32 5.14
N LYS A 102 -18.25 -0.55 6.45
CA LYS A 102 -19.56 -0.65 7.12
C LYS A 102 -20.42 0.63 7.03
N LEU A 103 -19.81 1.76 6.69
CA LEU A 103 -20.48 3.02 6.37
C LEU A 103 -20.49 3.26 4.84
N ALA A 104 -19.40 2.94 4.15
CA ALA A 104 -19.26 3.14 2.70
C ALA A 104 -20.24 2.30 1.86
N VAL A 105 -20.33 0.99 2.10
CA VAL A 105 -21.22 0.08 1.35
C VAL A 105 -22.70 0.53 1.42
N PRO A 106 -23.29 0.82 2.59
CA PRO A 106 -24.67 1.31 2.64
C PRO A 106 -24.81 2.79 2.23
N ALA A 107 -23.73 3.58 2.17
CA ALA A 107 -23.75 4.92 1.57
C ALA A 107 -23.79 4.85 0.03
N GLY A 108 -22.98 3.99 -0.60
CA GLY A 108 -23.03 3.71 -2.04
C GLY A 108 -24.39 3.19 -2.49
N LYS A 109 -24.98 2.26 -1.73
CA LYS A 109 -26.36 1.79 -1.96
C LYS A 109 -27.43 2.86 -1.81
N PHE A 110 -27.17 3.92 -1.02
CA PHE A 110 -28.06 5.06 -0.97
C PHE A 110 -27.81 6.01 -2.17
N ALA A 111 -26.56 6.20 -2.59
CA ALA A 111 -26.21 6.94 -3.79
C ALA A 111 -26.90 6.38 -5.06
N GLU A 112 -27.00 5.04 -5.21
CA GLU A 112 -27.76 4.36 -6.29
C GLU A 112 -29.20 4.88 -6.47
N THR A 113 -29.83 5.33 -5.37
CA THR A 113 -31.21 5.85 -5.39
C THR A 113 -31.34 7.28 -5.93
N CYS A 114 -30.22 7.92 -6.29
CA CYS A 114 -30.14 9.32 -6.72
C CYS A 114 -30.82 10.28 -5.72
N PRO A 115 -30.41 10.28 -4.43
CA PRO A 115 -31.19 10.83 -3.32
C PRO A 115 -31.18 12.36 -3.28
N LYS A 116 -32.38 12.96 -3.40
CA LYS A 116 -32.59 14.42 -3.25
C LYS A 116 -32.62 14.91 -1.80
N ASN A 117 -32.78 13.99 -0.84
CA ASN A 117 -32.89 14.25 0.60
C ASN A 117 -32.00 13.25 1.37
N HIS A 118 -31.69 13.56 2.63
CA HIS A 118 -31.02 12.61 3.53
C HIS A 118 -31.88 11.37 3.84
N SER A 119 -31.22 10.28 4.20
CA SER A 119 -31.83 9.04 4.69
C SER A 119 -32.17 9.09 6.18
N GLU A 120 -33.15 8.30 6.62
CA GLU A 120 -33.61 8.24 8.02
C GLU A 120 -32.69 7.41 8.95
N VAL A 121 -31.36 7.52 8.78
CA VAL A 121 -30.38 6.76 9.55
C VAL A 121 -30.15 7.37 10.94
N LYS A 122 -30.65 6.69 11.99
CA LYS A 122 -30.43 7.09 13.39
C LYS A 122 -28.97 6.86 13.79
N GLN A 123 -28.41 7.79 14.57
CA GLN A 123 -27.02 7.78 15.10
C GLN A 123 -25.87 7.79 14.08
N ILE A 124 -26.18 7.95 12.78
CA ILE A 124 -25.21 8.12 11.70
C ILE A 124 -25.36 9.53 11.12
N GLY A 125 -24.23 10.21 10.90
CA GLY A 125 -24.19 11.46 10.14
C GLY A 125 -24.17 11.17 8.64
N GLU A 126 -24.68 12.07 7.80
CA GLU A 126 -24.70 11.89 6.35
C GLU A 126 -24.49 13.23 5.64
N ASN A 127 -23.51 13.29 4.74
CA ASN A 127 -23.31 14.40 3.80
C ASN A 127 -23.59 13.91 2.38
N ILE A 128 -24.23 14.77 1.57
CA ILE A 128 -24.55 14.47 0.17
C ILE A 128 -23.92 15.56 -0.70
N PHE A 129 -23.30 15.17 -1.81
CA PHE A 129 -22.73 16.08 -2.80
C PHE A 129 -23.27 15.71 -4.18
N TRP A 130 -23.81 16.71 -4.88
CA TRP A 130 -24.34 16.57 -6.24
C TRP A 130 -23.49 17.37 -7.21
N HIS A 131 -23.08 16.73 -8.31
CA HIS A 131 -22.34 17.33 -9.39
C HIS A 131 -23.06 17.13 -10.72
N TYR A 132 -23.31 18.23 -11.43
CA TYR A 132 -24.01 18.28 -12.71
C TYR A 132 -22.96 18.56 -13.80
N SER A 133 -22.73 17.60 -14.71
CA SER A 133 -21.73 17.76 -15.76
C SER A 133 -21.91 16.76 -16.89
N ASN A 134 -21.70 17.22 -18.12
CA ASN A 134 -21.71 16.39 -19.33
C ASN A 134 -20.37 15.66 -19.53
N THR A 135 -19.34 16.03 -18.76
CA THR A 135 -18.01 15.40 -18.72
C THR A 135 -17.64 15.11 -17.27
N PHE A 136 -17.67 13.83 -16.89
CA PHE A 136 -17.28 13.41 -15.54
C PHE A 136 -15.76 13.32 -15.41
N ASN A 137 -15.27 13.83 -14.29
CA ASN A 137 -13.91 13.58 -13.80
C ASN A 137 -13.73 12.10 -13.43
N THR A 138 -12.51 11.68 -13.09
CA THR A 138 -12.32 10.35 -12.50
C THR A 138 -13.06 10.25 -11.16
N PRO A 139 -13.58 9.06 -10.78
CA PRO A 139 -14.19 8.83 -9.47
C PRO A 139 -13.31 9.32 -8.29
N GLU A 140 -12.01 9.14 -8.41
CA GLU A 140 -10.97 9.50 -7.45
C GLU A 140 -10.95 11.00 -7.15
N GLU A 141 -11.19 11.85 -8.15
CA GLU A 141 -11.21 13.31 -8.00
C GLU A 141 -12.42 13.80 -7.19
N TYR A 142 -13.58 13.15 -7.34
CA TYR A 142 -14.76 13.44 -6.51
C TYR A 142 -14.52 13.11 -5.03
N GLY A 143 -13.55 12.23 -4.74
CA GLY A 143 -13.04 12.00 -3.39
C GLY A 143 -12.36 13.21 -2.74
N THR A 144 -11.87 14.16 -3.53
CA THR A 144 -11.33 15.44 -3.05
C THR A 144 -12.35 16.57 -3.18
N GLN A 145 -13.07 16.63 -4.31
CA GLN A 145 -13.99 17.74 -4.61
C GLN A 145 -15.20 17.79 -3.67
N ALA A 146 -15.76 16.66 -3.24
CA ALA A 146 -16.89 16.66 -2.31
C ALA A 146 -16.51 17.18 -0.90
N PRO A 147 -15.47 16.66 -0.22
CA PRO A 147 -14.98 17.25 1.03
C PRO A 147 -14.58 18.73 0.92
N GLN A 148 -13.93 19.13 -0.18
CA GLN A 148 -13.57 20.53 -0.42
C GLN A 148 -14.81 21.43 -0.51
N LYS A 149 -15.84 21.00 -1.25
CA LYS A 149 -17.09 21.77 -1.43
C LYS A 149 -17.90 21.87 -0.15
N TRP A 150 -17.94 20.81 0.65
CA TRP A 150 -18.54 20.84 1.98
C TRP A 150 -17.77 21.79 2.91
N TRP A 151 -16.44 21.73 2.98
CA TRP A 151 -15.67 22.62 3.87
C TRP A 151 -15.75 24.11 3.48
N GLN A 152 -15.86 24.40 2.18
CA GLN A 152 -16.05 25.76 1.64
C GLN A 152 -17.31 26.47 2.15
N GLU A 153 -18.27 25.76 2.75
CA GLU A 153 -19.43 26.39 3.41
C GLU A 153 -19.01 27.33 4.54
N PHE A 154 -18.02 26.94 5.39
CA PHE A 154 -17.50 27.81 6.45
C PHE A 154 -16.93 29.11 5.90
N GLU A 155 -16.15 29.02 4.83
CA GLU A 155 -15.43 30.15 4.21
C GLU A 155 -16.42 31.10 3.51
N THR A 156 -17.36 30.51 2.76
CA THR A 156 -18.35 31.22 1.94
C THR A 156 -19.43 31.86 2.79
N ASN A 157 -20.10 31.07 3.63
CA ASN A 157 -21.32 31.46 4.33
C ASN A 157 -21.05 32.13 5.67
N GLY A 158 -19.91 31.80 6.31
CA GLY A 158 -19.53 32.29 7.63
C GLY A 158 -19.79 31.26 8.74
N TRP A 159 -19.19 31.51 9.91
CA TRP A 159 -19.29 30.60 11.06
C TRP A 159 -18.90 31.36 12.33
N ASP A 160 -19.89 31.70 13.16
CA ASP A 160 -19.70 32.67 14.24
C ASP A 160 -19.85 32.08 15.66
N SER A 161 -20.23 30.80 15.79
CA SER A 161 -20.46 30.09 17.06
C SER A 161 -19.87 28.69 17.05
N LEU A 162 -19.15 28.30 18.11
CA LEU A 162 -18.70 26.90 18.28
C LEU A 162 -19.85 25.96 18.66
N ILE A 163 -20.92 26.49 19.27
CA ILE A 163 -22.15 25.75 19.55
C ILE A 163 -22.95 25.64 18.25
N TYR A 164 -23.28 24.41 17.84
CA TYR A 164 -24.17 24.15 16.72
C TYR A 164 -25.61 24.39 17.16
N ASN A 165 -26.27 25.38 16.55
CA ASN A 165 -27.62 25.79 16.89
C ASN A 165 -28.39 26.27 15.66
N HIS A 166 -29.67 26.63 15.81
CA HIS A 166 -30.49 27.26 14.76
C HIS A 166 -29.87 28.50 14.08
N VAL A 167 -28.88 29.18 14.67
CA VAL A 167 -28.12 30.25 13.98
C VAL A 167 -27.04 29.66 13.07
N ALA A 168 -26.30 28.65 13.53
CA ALA A 168 -25.39 27.86 12.69
C ALA A 168 -26.14 27.20 11.51
N GLN A 169 -27.35 26.68 11.73
CA GLN A 169 -28.20 26.13 10.67
C GLN A 169 -28.54 27.17 9.58
N ARG A 170 -28.77 28.44 9.93
CA ARG A 170 -29.07 29.52 8.96
C ARG A 170 -27.89 29.81 8.01
N PHE A 171 -26.66 29.54 8.44
CA PHE A 171 -25.47 29.68 7.58
C PHE A 171 -25.30 28.52 6.59
N GLN A 172 -26.17 27.49 6.60
CA GLN A 172 -26.08 26.35 5.66
C GLN A 172 -24.71 25.64 5.69
N ILE A 173 -24.03 25.65 6.84
CA ILE A 173 -22.71 25.02 7.07
C ILE A 173 -22.82 23.56 7.53
N GLY A 174 -23.93 22.89 7.19
CA GLY A 174 -24.27 21.57 7.74
C GLY A 174 -23.27 20.48 7.36
N HIS A 175 -22.70 20.52 6.17
CA HIS A 175 -21.73 19.51 5.75
C HIS A 175 -20.34 19.80 6.34
N ALA A 176 -19.93 21.07 6.36
CA ALA A 176 -18.71 21.52 7.03
C ALA A 176 -18.68 21.17 8.52
N VAL A 177 -19.79 21.39 9.24
CA VAL A 177 -19.88 21.05 10.67
C VAL A 177 -19.78 19.54 10.91
N GLN A 178 -20.40 18.70 10.07
CA GLN A 178 -20.26 17.25 10.18
C GLN A 178 -18.81 16.78 9.91
N MET A 179 -18.07 17.46 9.03
CA MET A 179 -16.63 17.20 8.85
C MET A 179 -15.80 17.66 10.06
N ALA A 180 -16.15 18.79 10.67
CA ALA A 180 -15.45 19.37 11.82
C ALA A 180 -15.76 18.69 13.17
N TRP A 181 -16.83 17.89 13.24
CA TRP A 181 -17.38 17.38 14.51
C TRP A 181 -16.39 16.55 15.31
N HIS A 182 -15.98 17.01 16.50
CA HIS A 182 -14.77 16.50 17.14
C HIS A 182 -14.83 15.03 17.58
N GLU A 183 -16.01 14.53 17.95
CA GLU A 183 -16.23 13.12 18.33
C GLU A 183 -16.27 12.14 17.13
N THR A 184 -16.48 12.63 15.91
CA THR A 184 -16.57 11.77 14.72
C THR A 184 -15.20 11.14 14.42
N SER A 185 -15.15 9.82 14.45
CA SER A 185 -13.91 9.01 14.37
C SER A 185 -13.92 8.03 13.20
N LYS A 186 -15.02 7.93 12.46
CA LYS A 186 -15.17 7.10 11.26
C LYS A 186 -15.94 7.83 10.17
N VAL A 187 -15.49 7.64 8.93
CA VAL A 187 -16.19 8.02 7.70
C VAL A 187 -16.18 6.84 6.72
N GLY A 188 -17.20 6.71 5.90
CA GLY A 188 -17.19 5.83 4.74
C GLY A 188 -18.19 6.33 3.71
N CYS A 189 -17.79 6.34 2.44
CA CYS A 189 -18.56 6.96 1.36
C CYS A 189 -18.68 6.04 0.15
N GLY A 190 -19.74 6.25 -0.63
CA GLY A 190 -19.90 5.66 -1.96
C GLY A 190 -20.49 6.69 -2.91
N TYR A 191 -20.52 6.36 -4.21
CA TYR A 191 -21.07 7.25 -5.23
C TYR A 191 -21.87 6.47 -6.27
N ALA A 192 -22.69 7.19 -7.03
CA ALA A 192 -23.40 6.67 -8.18
C ALA A 192 -23.47 7.70 -9.31
N LYS A 193 -23.72 7.23 -10.54
CA LYS A 193 -24.05 8.09 -11.68
C LYS A 193 -25.54 8.02 -11.96
N CYS A 194 -26.16 9.18 -12.09
CA CYS A 194 -27.60 9.40 -12.20
C CYS A 194 -27.92 10.05 -13.55
N GLY A 195 -29.04 9.67 -14.16
CA GLY A 195 -29.41 10.19 -15.49
C GLY A 195 -28.46 9.79 -16.64
N MET A 196 -27.66 8.73 -16.49
CA MET A 196 -26.73 8.26 -17.51
C MET A 196 -27.40 8.18 -18.90
N GLY A 197 -26.78 8.78 -19.92
CA GLY A 197 -27.31 8.79 -21.29
C GLY A 197 -28.36 9.87 -21.60
N THR A 198 -28.80 10.69 -20.63
CA THR A 198 -29.57 11.92 -20.89
C THR A 198 -28.62 13.13 -21.07
N PRO A 199 -29.13 14.33 -21.37
CA PRO A 199 -28.34 15.57 -21.26
C PRO A 199 -28.04 15.99 -19.81
N ASP A 200 -28.86 15.57 -18.85
CA ASP A 200 -28.81 16.01 -17.44
C ASP A 200 -28.05 15.03 -16.54
N GLN A 201 -26.88 14.57 -17.01
CA GLN A 201 -26.11 13.56 -16.29
C GLN A 201 -25.53 14.12 -15.00
N THR A 202 -25.64 13.34 -13.94
CA THR A 202 -25.25 13.74 -12.58
C THR A 202 -24.41 12.67 -11.91
N LEU A 203 -23.54 13.09 -11.00
CA LEU A 203 -22.84 12.21 -10.07
C LEU A 203 -23.17 12.64 -8.65
N VAL A 204 -23.54 11.67 -7.82
CA VAL A 204 -23.86 11.89 -6.41
C VAL A 204 -22.89 11.11 -5.53
N VAL A 205 -22.26 11.81 -4.59
CA VAL A 205 -21.42 11.21 -3.53
C VAL A 205 -22.19 11.28 -2.22
N VAL A 206 -22.26 10.16 -1.50
CA VAL A 206 -22.82 10.09 -0.14
C VAL A 206 -21.71 9.65 0.80
N CYS A 207 -21.43 10.47 1.81
CA CYS A 207 -20.52 10.10 2.92
C CYS A 207 -21.33 9.91 4.21
N ARG A 208 -21.04 8.82 4.93
CA ARG A 208 -21.63 8.51 6.25
C ARG A 208 -20.60 8.54 7.36
N TYR A 209 -21.03 8.99 8.54
CA TYR A 209 -20.15 9.37 9.65
C TYR A 209 -20.57 8.70 10.96
N TYR A 210 -19.57 8.28 11.76
CA TYR A 210 -19.78 7.80 13.13
C TYR A 210 -18.70 8.33 14.09
N LYS A 211 -19.04 8.86 15.28
CA LYS A 211 -20.39 9.26 15.71
C LYS A 211 -20.99 10.32 14.77
N LYS A 212 -22.32 10.42 14.75
CA LYS A 212 -23.05 11.54 14.12
C LYS A 212 -22.63 12.89 14.73
N GLY A 213 -22.56 13.92 13.90
CA GLY A 213 -22.47 15.33 14.29
C GLY A 213 -23.75 16.11 14.03
N ASN A 214 -23.66 17.44 13.97
CA ASN A 214 -24.81 18.34 13.78
C ASN A 214 -25.89 18.15 14.86
N MET A 215 -25.45 18.01 16.13
CA MET A 215 -26.33 17.87 17.28
C MET A 215 -26.69 19.26 17.84
N GLU A 216 -27.97 19.58 17.91
CA GLU A 216 -28.46 20.89 18.34
C GLU A 216 -28.12 21.16 19.82
N GLY A 217 -27.51 22.31 20.10
CA GLY A 217 -27.06 22.73 21.44
C GLY A 217 -25.66 22.25 21.82
N GLU A 218 -25.07 21.32 21.07
CA GLU A 218 -23.73 20.76 21.34
C GLU A 218 -22.61 21.56 20.66
N SER A 219 -21.39 21.46 21.19
CA SER A 219 -20.22 22.12 20.59
C SER A 219 -19.62 21.29 19.45
N ILE A 220 -19.33 21.95 18.33
CA ILE A 220 -18.69 21.34 17.14
C ILE A 220 -17.33 20.74 17.51
N TYR A 221 -16.58 21.45 18.34
CA TYR A 221 -15.38 20.97 19.03
C TYR A 221 -15.19 21.71 20.36
N GLU A 222 -14.33 21.19 21.23
CA GLU A 222 -13.96 21.87 22.47
C GLU A 222 -12.66 22.65 22.29
N GLU A 223 -12.72 23.97 22.54
CA GLU A 223 -11.57 24.86 22.54
C GLU A 223 -10.50 24.47 23.59
N GLY A 224 -9.24 24.64 23.22
CA GLY A 224 -8.10 24.58 24.13
C GLY A 224 -6.80 24.27 23.40
N ALA A 225 -5.70 24.17 24.14
CA ALA A 225 -4.42 23.76 23.56
C ALA A 225 -4.56 22.40 22.85
N THR A 226 -3.98 22.26 21.67
CA THR A 226 -4.13 21.08 20.80
C THR A 226 -3.87 19.78 21.56
N CYS A 227 -4.77 18.81 21.45
CA CYS A 227 -4.71 17.51 22.13
C CYS A 227 -4.70 17.50 23.67
N SER A 228 -4.74 18.66 24.36
CA SER A 228 -4.67 18.75 25.83
C SER A 228 -5.79 18.01 26.58
N LYS A 229 -6.84 17.57 25.88
CA LYS A 229 -7.97 16.81 26.43
C LYS A 229 -8.26 15.53 25.63
N CYS A 230 -7.29 15.00 24.87
CA CYS A 230 -7.48 13.74 24.13
C CYS A 230 -7.89 12.59 25.08
N PRO A 231 -9.08 11.97 24.90
CA PRO A 231 -9.52 10.89 25.76
C PRO A 231 -8.54 9.71 25.79
N GLU A 232 -8.40 9.12 26.99
CA GLU A 232 -7.36 8.17 27.40
C GLU A 232 -6.89 7.18 26.32
N GLU A 233 -7.82 6.47 25.67
CA GLU A 233 -7.52 5.45 24.64
C GLU A 233 -6.94 6.00 23.29
N TYR A 234 -6.72 7.32 23.14
CA TYR A 234 -6.12 7.99 21.96
C TYR A 234 -5.03 9.03 22.35
N GLN A 235 -3.90 8.59 22.92
CA GLN A 235 -2.81 9.50 23.32
C GLN A 235 -1.91 10.02 22.19
N LYS A 236 -1.93 9.42 20.99
CA LYS A 236 -1.15 9.96 19.85
C LYS A 236 -1.78 11.28 19.38
N CYS A 237 -0.97 12.30 19.12
CA CYS A 237 -1.38 13.64 18.63
C CYS A 237 -0.82 14.01 17.22
N PRO A 238 -0.68 13.09 16.25
CA PRO A 238 -0.10 13.44 14.95
C PRO A 238 -0.96 14.50 14.25
N PHE A 239 -0.30 15.59 13.86
CA PHE A 239 -0.94 16.76 13.24
C PHE A 239 -2.11 17.36 14.05
N GLY A 240 -2.08 17.24 15.38
CA GLY A 240 -3.09 17.80 16.28
C GLY A 240 -4.39 16.99 16.39
N LEU A 241 -4.40 15.74 15.92
CA LEU A 241 -5.56 14.84 16.00
C LEU A 241 -5.30 13.73 17.01
N CYS A 242 -6.26 13.47 17.89
CA CYS A 242 -6.23 12.32 18.79
C CYS A 242 -6.35 11.02 17.98
N GLU A 243 -5.30 10.20 18.03
CA GLU A 243 -5.16 8.90 17.38
C GLU A 243 -4.84 7.80 18.42
N LYS A 244 -5.27 6.56 18.16
CA LYS A 244 -4.95 5.40 19.00
C LYS A 244 -3.46 5.05 18.90
N GLU A 245 -2.92 4.43 19.94
CA GLU A 245 -1.59 3.82 19.81
C GLU A 245 -1.60 2.61 18.87
N GLY A 246 -0.42 2.21 18.38
CA GLY A 246 -0.27 1.13 17.40
C GLY A 246 -0.17 1.54 15.94
N PHE A 247 -0.34 0.55 15.06
CA PHE A 247 -0.23 0.63 13.61
C PHE A 247 -1.51 1.17 12.95
N SER A 248 -1.37 1.87 11.82
CA SER A 248 -2.52 2.14 10.95
C SER A 248 -2.94 0.86 10.20
N GLU A 249 -4.14 0.84 9.60
CA GLU A 249 -4.58 -0.30 8.78
C GLU A 249 -3.60 -0.61 7.62
N THR A 250 -2.90 0.40 7.10
CA THR A 250 -1.83 0.23 6.10
C THR A 250 -0.62 -0.51 6.68
N GLY A 251 -0.19 -0.15 7.91
CA GLY A 251 0.87 -0.86 8.64
C GLY A 251 0.50 -2.31 8.96
N LYS A 252 -0.76 -2.55 9.33
CA LYS A 252 -1.31 -3.90 9.55
C LYS A 252 -1.27 -4.74 8.27
N ASP A 253 -1.68 -4.17 7.14
CA ASP A 253 -1.62 -4.86 5.85
C ASP A 253 -0.18 -5.17 5.43
N PHE A 254 0.76 -4.21 5.55
CA PHE A 254 2.19 -4.49 5.27
C PHE A 254 2.73 -5.65 6.11
N ILE A 255 2.46 -5.67 7.42
CA ILE A 255 2.87 -6.78 8.29
C ILE A 255 2.22 -8.10 7.83
N LEU A 256 0.90 -8.12 7.62
CA LEU A 256 0.13 -9.31 7.27
C LEU A 256 0.53 -9.88 5.91
N THR A 257 0.65 -9.02 4.90
CA THR A 257 1.11 -9.35 3.56
C THR A 257 2.52 -9.90 3.61
N ARG A 258 3.46 -9.24 4.31
CA ARG A 258 4.86 -9.70 4.39
C ARG A 258 5.02 -11.08 5.02
N HIS A 259 4.27 -11.37 6.08
CA HIS A 259 4.23 -12.71 6.67
C HIS A 259 3.63 -13.74 5.70
N ASN A 260 2.56 -13.38 4.99
CA ASN A 260 1.91 -14.28 4.02
C ASN A 260 2.76 -14.51 2.75
N GLU A 261 3.59 -13.55 2.32
CA GLU A 261 4.60 -13.74 1.26
C GLU A 261 5.67 -14.77 1.64
N LEU A 262 6.18 -14.70 2.88
CA LEU A 262 7.15 -15.67 3.40
C LEU A 262 6.54 -17.08 3.43
N ARG A 263 5.33 -17.19 4.00
CA ARG A 263 4.59 -18.45 4.10
C ARG A 263 4.24 -19.01 2.72
N SER A 264 3.85 -18.16 1.77
CA SER A 264 3.60 -18.55 0.37
C SER A 264 4.86 -19.05 -0.34
N ARG A 265 6.02 -18.38 -0.17
CA ARG A 265 7.30 -18.86 -0.73
C ARG A 265 7.68 -20.22 -0.19
N ILE A 266 7.55 -20.44 1.12
CA ILE A 266 7.83 -21.75 1.75
C ILE A 266 6.83 -22.79 1.25
N ALA A 267 5.53 -22.49 1.27
CA ALA A 267 4.48 -23.41 0.83
C ALA A 267 4.66 -23.89 -0.61
N LEU A 268 5.09 -23.01 -1.52
CA LEU A 268 5.30 -23.30 -2.93
C LEU A 268 6.68 -23.92 -3.26
N GLY A 269 7.54 -24.18 -2.26
CA GLY A 269 8.90 -24.68 -2.48
C GLY A 269 9.84 -23.67 -3.15
N LYS A 270 9.52 -22.37 -3.04
CA LYS A 270 10.22 -21.24 -3.69
C LYS A 270 11.09 -20.44 -2.72
N TYR A 271 11.09 -20.78 -1.43
CA TYR A 271 11.98 -20.15 -0.46
C TYR A 271 13.40 -20.76 -0.54
N VAL A 272 14.40 -19.91 -0.69
CA VAL A 272 15.82 -20.29 -0.72
C VAL A 272 16.56 -19.53 0.36
N THR A 273 17.35 -20.24 1.17
CA THR A 273 18.26 -19.66 2.17
C THR A 273 19.64 -20.29 2.03
N ARG A 274 20.69 -19.47 2.02
CA ARG A 274 22.10 -19.89 1.88
C ARG A 274 22.35 -20.88 0.72
N ASN A 275 21.62 -20.73 -0.38
CA ASN A 275 21.58 -21.61 -1.56
C ASN A 275 20.91 -22.99 -1.36
N VAL A 276 20.22 -23.20 -0.24
CA VAL A 276 19.37 -24.37 0.02
C VAL A 276 17.92 -23.97 -0.21
N THR A 277 17.31 -24.52 -1.27
CA THR A 277 15.86 -24.46 -1.47
C THR A 277 15.17 -25.25 -0.35
N LYS A 278 14.00 -24.78 0.09
CA LYS A 278 13.17 -25.47 1.09
C LYS A 278 12.02 -26.20 0.41
N GLU A 279 11.72 -27.38 0.92
CA GLU A 279 10.63 -28.21 0.44
C GLU A 279 9.28 -27.48 0.50
N PRO A 280 8.33 -27.76 -0.40
CA PRO A 280 7.00 -27.19 -0.33
C PRO A 280 6.25 -27.67 0.93
N ALA A 281 5.19 -26.96 1.32
CA ALA A 281 4.46 -27.23 2.56
C ALA A 281 3.01 -27.67 2.29
N THR A 282 2.63 -28.80 2.87
CA THR A 282 1.31 -29.42 2.71
C THR A 282 0.21 -28.66 3.45
N ASN A 283 0.55 -28.01 4.58
CA ASN A 283 -0.38 -27.57 5.62
C ASN A 283 -0.25 -26.09 6.02
N MET A 284 0.49 -25.28 5.27
CA MET A 284 0.76 -23.87 5.58
C MET A 284 -0.52 -23.02 5.56
N LEU A 285 -0.96 -22.53 6.74
CA LEU A 285 -2.12 -21.64 6.83
C LEU A 285 -1.79 -20.19 6.46
N LYS A 286 -2.66 -19.52 5.70
CA LYS A 286 -2.64 -18.06 5.51
C LYS A 286 -2.97 -17.38 6.85
N LEU A 287 -2.12 -16.44 7.28
CA LEU A 287 -2.38 -15.63 8.47
C LEU A 287 -3.51 -14.64 8.19
N ASN A 288 -4.29 -14.37 9.23
CA ASN A 288 -5.35 -13.37 9.25
C ASN A 288 -5.06 -12.40 10.41
N TRP A 289 -5.38 -11.12 10.24
CA TRP A 289 -5.23 -10.17 11.34
C TRP A 289 -6.26 -10.45 12.44
N ASN A 290 -5.85 -10.28 13.70
CA ASN A 290 -6.67 -10.56 14.88
C ASN A 290 -6.60 -9.39 15.87
N ALA A 291 -7.74 -8.71 16.04
CA ALA A 291 -7.84 -7.52 16.89
C ALA A 291 -7.59 -7.78 18.38
N THR A 292 -7.75 -9.02 18.87
CA THR A 292 -7.42 -9.40 20.25
C THR A 292 -5.92 -9.54 20.45
N LEU A 293 -5.21 -10.13 19.48
CA LEU A 293 -3.74 -10.19 19.48
C LEU A 293 -3.11 -8.80 19.24
N GLU A 294 -3.74 -7.95 18.42
CA GLU A 294 -3.39 -6.54 18.27
C GLU A 294 -3.50 -5.81 19.62
N SER A 295 -4.66 -5.90 20.27
CA SER A 295 -4.91 -5.25 21.57
C SER A 295 -3.93 -5.73 22.66
N SER A 296 -3.65 -7.04 22.69
CA SER A 296 -2.69 -7.61 23.65
C SER A 296 -1.25 -7.19 23.37
N SER A 297 -0.83 -7.20 22.10
CA SER A 297 0.50 -6.73 21.69
C SER A 297 0.69 -5.24 21.93
N GLN A 298 -0.35 -4.43 21.71
CA GLN A 298 -0.31 -2.99 21.93
C GLN A 298 -0.26 -2.65 23.42
N LEU A 299 -1.08 -3.31 24.24
CA LEU A 299 -1.02 -3.16 25.69
C LEU A 299 0.37 -3.55 26.23
N PHE A 300 0.99 -4.59 25.65
CA PHE A 300 2.34 -4.99 26.04
C PHE A 300 3.41 -4.02 25.54
N SER A 301 3.36 -3.55 24.29
CA SER A 301 4.33 -2.60 23.74
C SER A 301 4.31 -1.26 24.47
N SER A 302 3.13 -0.77 24.88
CA SER A 302 3.00 0.49 25.62
C SER A 302 3.50 0.41 27.07
N GLY A 303 3.79 -0.79 27.58
CA GLY A 303 4.56 -0.98 28.81
C GLY A 303 6.08 -0.85 28.65
N CYS A 304 6.59 -0.54 27.45
CA CYS A 304 8.02 -0.47 27.10
C CYS A 304 8.86 -1.64 27.66
N PRO A 305 8.50 -2.90 27.35
CA PRO A 305 8.98 -4.06 28.09
C PRO A 305 10.39 -4.48 27.69
N ALA A 306 11.27 -4.62 28.68
CA ALA A 306 12.67 -5.05 28.53
C ALA A 306 12.86 -6.53 28.11
N GLY A 307 11.80 -7.20 27.65
CA GLY A 307 11.81 -8.60 27.23
C GLY A 307 10.39 -9.14 27.02
N HIS A 308 10.30 -10.43 26.70
CA HIS A 308 9.03 -11.10 26.37
C HIS A 308 7.98 -11.09 27.51
N SER A 309 6.71 -11.08 27.11
CA SER A 309 5.59 -11.27 28.03
C SER A 309 5.58 -12.68 28.65
N LYS A 310 4.77 -12.88 29.71
CA LYS A 310 4.72 -14.14 30.48
C LYS A 310 3.33 -14.76 30.40
N ASN A 311 3.25 -16.07 30.64
CA ASN A 311 2.00 -16.85 30.79
C ASN A 311 1.05 -16.80 29.57
N ARG A 312 1.59 -16.61 28.36
CA ARG A 312 0.88 -16.39 27.09
C ARG A 312 -0.11 -17.48 26.60
N ASN A 313 -0.27 -18.61 27.29
CA ASN A 313 -1.19 -19.71 26.97
C ASN A 313 -1.44 -19.96 25.46
N ASN A 314 -0.47 -20.59 24.77
CA ASN A 314 -0.51 -20.87 23.32
C ASN A 314 -0.54 -19.61 22.41
N ILE A 315 -0.01 -18.48 22.88
CA ILE A 315 0.33 -17.33 22.04
C ILE A 315 1.86 -17.22 21.91
N GLY A 316 2.33 -17.20 20.66
CA GLY A 316 3.72 -16.89 20.31
C GLY A 316 3.96 -15.39 20.26
N GLU A 317 5.21 -14.93 20.34
CA GLU A 317 5.54 -13.50 20.38
C GLU A 317 6.90 -13.23 19.74
N ASN A 318 6.94 -12.28 18.81
CA ASN A 318 8.16 -11.68 18.27
C ASN A 318 8.28 -10.24 18.77
N MET A 319 9.51 -9.78 19.05
CA MET A 319 9.78 -8.42 19.51
C MET A 319 10.88 -7.75 18.68
N TYR A 320 10.81 -6.43 18.57
CA TYR A 320 11.82 -5.62 17.91
C TYR A 320 11.94 -4.27 18.62
N TRP A 321 13.16 -3.91 19.02
CA TRP A 321 13.51 -2.61 19.59
C TRP A 321 14.35 -1.81 18.59
N TRP A 322 14.10 -0.50 18.51
CA TRP A 322 14.84 0.40 17.63
C TRP A 322 14.97 1.81 18.22
N THR A 323 16.16 2.39 18.09
CA THR A 323 16.47 3.74 18.54
C THR A 323 16.65 4.64 17.32
N SER A 324 15.88 5.74 17.25
CA SER A 324 16.02 6.74 16.20
C SER A 324 17.28 7.59 16.45
N PRO A 325 18.21 7.68 15.48
CA PRO A 325 19.39 8.56 15.56
C PRO A 325 19.05 10.04 15.25
N VAL A 326 17.77 10.38 15.08
CA VAL A 326 17.29 11.75 14.85
C VAL A 326 16.09 12.02 15.75
N ILE A 327 16.03 13.22 16.33
CA ILE A 327 14.94 13.69 17.20
C ILE A 327 13.71 14.12 16.38
N THR A 328 13.20 13.19 15.56
CA THR A 328 12.02 13.34 14.70
C THR A 328 11.16 12.11 14.82
N GLU A 329 9.83 12.27 14.78
CA GLU A 329 8.92 11.15 14.88
C GLU A 329 9.08 10.21 13.68
N THR A 330 9.36 8.94 13.97
CA THR A 330 9.42 7.89 12.95
C THR A 330 8.03 7.32 12.72
N ASP A 331 7.68 7.10 11.45
CA ASP A 331 6.44 6.44 11.08
C ASP A 331 6.35 5.05 11.72
N SER A 332 5.28 4.83 12.47
CA SER A 332 4.99 3.57 13.15
C SER A 332 4.86 2.41 12.16
N ASP A 333 4.28 2.63 10.97
CA ASP A 333 4.03 1.57 10.00
C ASP A 333 5.35 1.08 9.35
N SER A 334 6.27 2.00 9.08
CA SER A 334 7.64 1.67 8.63
C SER A 334 8.39 0.74 9.59
N LEU A 335 8.13 0.84 10.91
CA LEU A 335 8.74 -0.03 11.91
C LEU A 335 8.18 -1.45 11.89
N GLY A 336 6.89 -1.63 11.54
CA GLY A 336 6.26 -2.94 11.38
C GLY A 336 6.77 -3.70 10.15
N ASN A 337 7.05 -2.97 9.06
CA ASN A 337 7.77 -3.49 7.91
C ASN A 337 9.21 -3.86 8.31
N ARG A 338 9.96 -2.94 8.94
CA ARG A 338 11.35 -3.14 9.39
C ARG A 338 11.51 -4.34 10.31
N SER A 339 10.65 -4.52 11.31
CA SER A 339 10.69 -5.66 12.23
C SER A 339 10.45 -6.98 11.50
N SER A 340 9.36 -7.07 10.72
CA SER A 340 8.99 -8.26 9.94
C SER A 340 10.11 -8.69 8.98
N ASN A 341 10.82 -7.73 8.39
CA ASN A 341 11.94 -7.97 7.49
C ASN A 341 13.19 -8.47 8.21
N LEU A 342 13.53 -7.89 9.36
CA LEU A 342 14.67 -8.34 10.17
C LEU A 342 14.42 -9.74 10.75
N TRP A 343 13.20 -10.02 11.20
CA TRP A 343 12.79 -11.35 11.64
C TRP A 343 12.89 -12.39 10.52
N GLU A 344 12.39 -12.13 9.29
CA GLU A 344 12.60 -13.05 8.16
C GLU A 344 14.10 -13.25 7.85
N SER A 345 14.90 -12.18 7.95
CA SER A 345 16.32 -12.22 7.57
C SER A 345 17.15 -13.22 8.37
N GLU A 346 16.71 -13.64 9.55
CA GLU A 346 17.37 -14.63 10.40
C GLU A 346 17.65 -15.96 9.67
N PHE A 347 16.69 -16.43 8.85
CA PHE A 347 16.85 -17.64 8.05
C PHE A 347 18.05 -17.57 7.11
N GLN A 348 18.41 -16.40 6.58
CA GLN A 348 19.59 -16.17 5.74
C GLN A 348 20.83 -15.85 6.59
N ARG A 349 20.68 -14.98 7.60
CA ARG A 349 21.74 -14.46 8.45
C ARG A 349 22.38 -15.53 9.31
N TYR A 350 21.59 -16.32 10.03
CA TYR A 350 22.05 -17.39 10.92
C TYR A 350 22.02 -18.77 10.24
N GLY A 351 21.08 -18.94 9.32
CA GLY A 351 20.96 -20.13 8.47
C GLY A 351 19.93 -21.11 8.97
N TRP A 352 19.04 -21.53 8.08
CA TRP A 352 18.05 -22.56 8.36
C TRP A 352 18.51 -23.89 7.75
N THR A 353 18.97 -24.83 8.57
CA THR A 353 19.48 -26.14 8.13
C THR A 353 18.35 -27.12 7.84
N GLU A 354 17.61 -27.54 8.86
CA GLU A 354 16.51 -28.53 8.81
C GLU A 354 15.13 -27.90 9.09
N ASN A 355 14.05 -28.52 8.58
CA ASN A 355 12.66 -28.10 8.85
C ASN A 355 12.24 -28.39 10.31
N LYS A 356 12.86 -29.41 10.94
CA LYS A 356 12.68 -29.69 12.36
C LYS A 356 13.34 -28.59 13.18
N LEU A 357 12.58 -27.95 14.08
CA LEU A 357 13.13 -26.98 15.02
C LEU A 357 13.77 -27.72 16.21
N SER A 358 14.97 -28.28 16.00
CA SER A 358 15.80 -28.78 17.09
C SER A 358 16.28 -27.64 18.00
N GLN A 359 16.73 -27.97 19.21
CA GLN A 359 17.25 -26.96 20.15
C GLN A 359 18.46 -26.24 19.57
N ASP A 360 19.35 -26.96 18.87
CA ASP A 360 20.54 -26.38 18.23
C ASP A 360 20.15 -25.41 17.12
N VAL A 361 19.15 -25.75 16.30
CA VAL A 361 18.63 -24.87 15.25
C VAL A 361 17.96 -23.63 15.85
N PHE A 362 17.15 -23.77 16.91
CA PHE A 362 16.58 -22.60 17.59
C PHE A 362 17.67 -21.70 18.21
N ASN A 363 18.70 -22.30 18.81
CA ASN A 363 19.85 -21.60 19.41
C ASN A 363 20.69 -20.82 18.38
N THR A 364 20.55 -21.05 17.07
CA THR A 364 21.19 -20.20 16.04
C THR A 364 20.62 -18.78 16.00
N GLY A 365 19.43 -18.55 16.58
CA GLY A 365 18.75 -17.25 16.57
C GLY A 365 17.73 -17.07 15.45
N ILE A 366 17.19 -18.16 14.86
CA ILE A 366 16.09 -18.10 13.88
C ILE A 366 14.68 -18.03 14.50
N GLY A 367 14.58 -17.72 15.79
CA GLY A 367 13.35 -17.85 16.56
C GLY A 367 12.20 -16.97 16.07
N HIS A 368 12.48 -15.79 15.51
CA HIS A 368 11.43 -14.93 14.97
C HIS A 368 10.99 -15.44 13.60
N ALA A 369 11.93 -15.82 12.72
CA ALA A 369 11.64 -16.40 11.41
C ALA A 369 10.82 -17.71 11.49
N SER A 370 11.17 -18.60 12.41
CA SER A 370 10.43 -19.86 12.62
C SER A 370 9.00 -19.61 13.09
N GLN A 371 8.77 -18.59 13.92
CA GLN A 371 7.41 -18.19 14.33
C GLN A 371 6.62 -17.59 13.15
N MET A 372 7.21 -16.72 12.33
CA MET A 372 6.52 -16.16 11.15
C MET A 372 6.07 -17.26 10.18
N SER A 373 6.87 -18.30 10.02
CA SER A 373 6.67 -19.41 9.07
C SER A 373 5.93 -20.62 9.64
N TRP A 374 5.57 -20.61 10.94
CA TRP A 374 4.98 -21.78 11.60
C TRP A 374 3.61 -22.16 11.01
N ALA A 375 3.49 -23.32 10.37
CA ALA A 375 2.37 -23.64 9.48
C ALA A 375 1.00 -23.62 10.18
N ARG A 376 0.95 -24.07 11.45
CA ARG A 376 -0.28 -24.17 12.25
C ARG A 376 -0.75 -22.83 12.82
N THR A 377 0.11 -21.81 12.89
CA THR A 377 -0.30 -20.44 13.24
C THR A 377 -1.23 -19.90 12.14
N SER A 378 -2.38 -19.34 12.52
CA SER A 378 -3.41 -18.85 11.58
C SER A 378 -3.77 -17.38 11.78
N SER A 379 -3.30 -16.78 12.88
CA SER A 379 -3.65 -15.44 13.32
C SER A 379 -2.43 -14.69 13.82
N ILE A 380 -2.38 -13.40 13.50
CA ILE A 380 -1.38 -12.45 13.98
C ILE A 380 -2.07 -11.16 14.40
N GLY A 381 -1.52 -10.47 15.39
CA GLY A 381 -1.83 -9.07 15.64
C GLY A 381 -0.64 -8.42 16.34
N CYS A 382 -0.37 -7.16 16.03
CA CYS A 382 0.84 -6.47 16.48
C CYS A 382 0.53 -5.09 17.05
N GLY A 383 1.40 -4.63 17.95
CA GLY A 383 1.41 -3.29 18.53
C GLY A 383 2.77 -2.61 18.37
N VAL A 384 2.76 -1.28 18.46
CA VAL A 384 3.96 -0.44 18.40
C VAL A 384 3.79 0.79 19.28
N SER A 385 4.82 1.06 20.08
CA SER A 385 4.82 2.16 21.06
C SER A 385 6.16 2.90 21.04
N LYS A 386 6.10 4.20 21.33
CA LYS A 386 7.27 5.08 21.50
C LYS A 386 7.66 5.06 22.98
N CYS A 387 8.93 4.80 23.26
CA CYS A 387 9.45 4.66 24.61
C CYS A 387 10.33 5.87 24.98
N THR A 388 10.04 6.46 26.13
CA THR A 388 10.73 7.63 26.66
C THR A 388 11.45 7.26 27.96
N GLY A 389 12.72 6.86 27.86
CA GLY A 389 13.51 6.50 29.04
C GLY A 389 14.98 6.11 28.80
N GLY A 390 15.33 5.55 27.63
CA GLY A 390 16.70 5.09 27.35
C GLY A 390 17.62 6.16 26.76
N SER A 391 18.53 6.68 27.60
CA SER A 391 19.68 7.53 27.23
C SER A 391 19.38 8.94 26.67
N ILE A 392 20.44 9.70 26.42
CA ILE A 392 20.41 11.15 26.10
C ILE A 392 20.39 11.41 24.58
N GLU A 393 20.54 10.38 23.74
CA GLU A 393 20.89 10.54 22.32
C GLU A 393 19.80 10.14 21.30
N GLY A 394 18.60 9.72 21.70
CA GLY A 394 17.58 9.28 20.74
C GLY A 394 16.15 9.13 21.25
N THR A 395 15.26 8.73 20.35
CA THR A 395 13.89 8.27 20.68
C THR A 395 13.78 6.78 20.43
N GLU A 396 13.33 6.02 21.42
CA GLU A 396 13.20 4.57 21.31
C GLU A 396 11.78 4.16 20.88
N TYR A 397 11.68 3.02 20.21
CA TYR A 397 10.44 2.41 19.79
C TYR A 397 10.51 0.89 20.00
N VAL A 398 9.39 0.30 20.40
CA VAL A 398 9.23 -1.17 20.51
C VAL A 398 8.05 -1.62 19.67
N VAL A 399 8.27 -2.67 18.87
CA VAL A 399 7.25 -3.42 18.12
C VAL A 399 7.10 -4.79 18.75
N VAL A 400 5.84 -5.20 18.97
CA VAL A 400 5.46 -6.53 19.46
C VAL A 400 4.49 -7.14 18.45
N CYS A 401 4.74 -8.37 18.00
CA CYS A 401 3.77 -9.15 17.24
C CYS A 401 3.44 -10.44 17.98
N GLN A 402 2.15 -10.72 18.19
CA GLN A 402 1.69 -11.96 18.80
C GLN A 402 0.95 -12.86 17.80
N TYR A 403 1.12 -14.17 17.99
CA TYR A 403 0.80 -15.21 17.02
C TYR A 403 -0.07 -16.30 17.66
N TYR A 404 -1.15 -16.71 17.00
CA TYR A 404 -2.01 -17.80 17.48
C TYR A 404 -2.38 -18.81 16.38
N PRO A 405 -2.36 -20.13 16.67
CA PRO A 405 -1.62 -20.78 17.77
C PRO A 405 -0.13 -20.41 17.79
N ALA A 406 0.54 -20.63 18.91
CA ALA A 406 1.98 -20.44 19.03
C ALA A 406 2.77 -21.33 18.06
N GLY A 407 3.97 -20.88 17.71
CA GLY A 407 4.98 -21.69 17.05
C GLY A 407 6.13 -22.04 17.99
N ASN A 408 7.30 -22.30 17.40
CA ASN A 408 8.57 -22.51 18.10
C ASN A 408 8.58 -23.69 19.10
N TYR A 409 7.74 -24.71 18.87
CA TYR A 409 7.77 -25.94 19.65
C TYR A 409 9.01 -26.78 19.30
N ILE A 410 9.99 -26.77 20.19
CA ILE A 410 11.24 -27.53 20.05
C ILE A 410 10.95 -29.01 19.82
N GLY A 411 11.60 -29.60 18.81
CA GLY A 411 11.44 -30.98 18.39
C GLY A 411 10.34 -31.21 17.34
N LEU A 412 9.47 -30.24 17.05
CA LEU A 412 8.48 -30.30 15.97
C LEU A 412 9.02 -29.65 14.68
N ASN A 413 8.38 -29.95 13.54
CA ASN A 413 8.66 -29.28 12.27
C ASN A 413 7.94 -27.94 12.20
N ILE A 414 8.57 -26.94 11.54
CA ILE A 414 7.98 -25.63 11.29
C ILE A 414 6.75 -25.77 10.36
N TYR A 415 6.81 -26.68 9.39
CA TYR A 415 5.70 -27.07 8.51
C TYR A 415 5.76 -28.57 8.18
N GLU A 416 4.69 -29.15 7.65
CA GLU A 416 4.71 -30.52 7.12
C GLU A 416 5.14 -30.47 5.64
N SER A 417 6.25 -31.12 5.28
CA SER A 417 6.84 -31.05 3.92
C SER A 417 6.13 -31.99 2.93
N GLY A 418 5.91 -31.52 1.70
CA GLY A 418 5.24 -32.27 0.64
C GLY A 418 4.53 -31.34 -0.35
N GLU A 419 3.66 -31.88 -1.20
CA GLU A 419 2.95 -31.09 -2.22
C GLU A 419 2.08 -29.98 -1.60
N THR A 420 2.16 -28.76 -2.16
CA THR A 420 1.41 -27.58 -1.71
C THR A 420 -0.08 -27.90 -1.52
N CYS A 421 -0.65 -27.54 -0.37
CA CYS A 421 -2.06 -27.76 -0.01
C CYS A 421 -2.53 -29.23 0.14
N SER A 422 -1.66 -30.24 -0.05
CA SER A 422 -2.06 -31.66 0.08
C SER A 422 -2.56 -32.08 1.48
N ALA A 423 -2.33 -31.25 2.50
CA ALA A 423 -2.85 -31.42 3.86
C ALA A 423 -3.53 -30.16 4.41
N CYS A 424 -4.26 -29.41 3.57
CA CYS A 424 -5.13 -28.32 4.05
C CYS A 424 -6.19 -28.86 5.04
N PRO A 425 -6.35 -28.24 6.23
CA PRO A 425 -7.39 -28.67 7.19
C PRO A 425 -8.82 -28.56 6.64
N ASN A 426 -9.68 -29.49 7.04
CA ASN A 426 -11.08 -29.57 6.62
C ASN A 426 -11.80 -28.22 6.71
N GLY A 427 -12.51 -27.85 5.64
CA GLY A 427 -13.25 -26.58 5.54
C GLY A 427 -12.40 -25.35 5.17
N LYS A 428 -11.08 -25.48 4.99
CA LYS A 428 -10.23 -24.43 4.40
C LYS A 428 -10.15 -24.60 2.87
N LYS A 429 -10.01 -23.48 2.15
CA LYS A 429 -9.71 -23.46 0.72
C LYS A 429 -8.22 -23.28 0.51
N CYS A 430 -7.65 -23.98 -0.47
CA CYS A 430 -6.31 -23.72 -0.97
C CYS A 430 -6.28 -22.46 -1.85
N GLU A 431 -5.22 -21.68 -1.74
CA GLU A 431 -4.88 -20.56 -2.62
C GLU A 431 -3.49 -20.86 -3.20
N SER A 432 -3.45 -21.72 -4.23
CA SER A 432 -2.20 -22.22 -4.85
C SER A 432 -1.56 -21.24 -5.83
N THR A 433 -2.30 -20.24 -6.29
CA THR A 433 -1.76 -19.07 -6.98
C THR A 433 -0.90 -18.26 -6.02
N SER A 434 0.30 -17.86 -6.45
CA SER A 434 1.11 -16.89 -5.70
C SER A 434 0.33 -15.60 -5.47
N LEU A 435 0.43 -15.04 -4.26
CA LEU A 435 -0.03 -13.68 -3.98
C LEU A 435 0.59 -12.68 -5.00
N PRO A 436 -0.11 -11.59 -5.38
CA PRO A 436 0.42 -10.56 -6.29
C PRO A 436 1.63 -9.81 -5.70
N GLY A 437 2.81 -10.44 -5.78
CA GLY A 437 4.05 -10.00 -5.12
C GLY A 437 5.20 -10.99 -5.39
N VAL A 438 5.41 -11.36 -6.66
CA VAL A 438 6.33 -12.43 -7.07
C VAL A 438 7.80 -11.96 -7.08
N TYR A 439 8.33 -11.83 -5.87
CA TYR A 439 9.66 -12.28 -5.46
C TYR A 439 10.90 -11.59 -6.05
N SER A 440 11.03 -10.27 -5.84
CA SER A 440 12.36 -9.64 -5.90
C SER A 440 13.41 -10.47 -5.16
N GLN A 441 14.53 -10.79 -5.82
CA GLN A 441 15.67 -11.50 -5.23
C GLN A 441 16.50 -10.60 -4.31
N PHE A 442 16.23 -9.30 -4.29
CA PHE A 442 16.70 -8.44 -3.21
C PHE A 442 16.00 -8.82 -1.91
N THR A 443 16.75 -9.12 -0.85
CA THR A 443 16.17 -9.19 0.48
C THR A 443 15.66 -7.80 0.86
N ALA A 444 14.74 -7.72 1.83
CA ALA A 444 14.19 -6.44 2.24
C ALA A 444 15.24 -5.44 2.78
N ILE A 445 16.45 -5.90 3.15
CA ILE A 445 17.59 -5.02 3.43
C ILE A 445 18.04 -4.35 2.12
N GLY A 446 18.36 -5.11 1.07
CA GLY A 446 18.69 -4.56 -0.25
C GLY A 446 17.58 -3.68 -0.84
N GLN A 447 16.31 -4.04 -0.65
CA GLN A 447 15.16 -3.22 -1.08
C GLN A 447 15.16 -1.85 -0.37
N GLN A 448 15.36 -1.82 0.95
CA GLN A 448 15.45 -0.58 1.71
C GLN A 448 16.71 0.22 1.35
N GLU A 449 17.87 -0.42 1.21
CA GLU A 449 19.12 0.25 0.83
C GLU A 449 19.03 0.92 -0.55
N ILE A 450 18.34 0.31 -1.52
CA ILE A 450 18.02 0.93 -2.81
C ILE A 450 17.16 2.19 -2.59
N VAL A 451 16.08 2.09 -1.81
CA VAL A 451 15.17 3.22 -1.52
C VAL A 451 15.90 4.34 -0.78
N ASP A 452 16.80 4.01 0.15
CA ASP A 452 17.59 4.98 0.91
C ASP A 452 18.63 5.67 0.03
N ALA A 453 19.28 4.94 -0.91
CA ALA A 453 20.15 5.55 -1.91
C ALA A 453 19.40 6.56 -2.80
N HIS A 454 18.21 6.18 -3.31
CA HIS A 454 17.36 7.08 -4.10
C HIS A 454 16.90 8.29 -3.29
N ASN A 455 16.45 8.09 -2.05
CA ASN A 455 15.99 9.19 -1.19
C ASN A 455 17.13 10.11 -0.72
N LYS A 456 18.36 9.60 -0.54
CA LYS A 456 19.55 10.41 -0.25
C LYS A 456 19.86 11.37 -1.39
N LEU A 457 19.94 10.86 -2.63
CA LEU A 457 20.11 11.67 -3.84
C LEU A 457 18.99 12.72 -3.95
N ARG A 458 17.72 12.27 -3.94
CA ARG A 458 16.55 13.14 -4.07
C ARG A 458 16.48 14.20 -2.96
N SER A 459 16.83 13.86 -1.72
CA SER A 459 16.90 14.82 -0.59
C SER A 459 17.94 15.91 -0.83
N SER A 460 19.12 15.54 -1.31
CA SER A 460 20.20 16.50 -1.56
C SER A 460 19.91 17.44 -2.73
N LEU A 461 19.24 16.94 -3.79
CA LEU A 461 18.69 17.74 -4.88
C LEU A 461 17.56 18.65 -4.39
N ALA A 462 16.61 18.13 -3.63
CA ALA A 462 15.48 18.91 -3.12
C ALA A 462 15.93 20.10 -2.26
N LYS A 463 16.93 19.90 -1.39
CA LYS A 463 17.55 20.95 -0.58
C LYS A 463 18.49 21.89 -1.34
N GLY A 464 18.77 21.65 -2.63
CA GLY A 464 19.75 22.43 -3.39
C GLY A 464 21.17 22.31 -2.82
N THR A 465 21.52 21.14 -2.31
CA THR A 465 22.84 20.83 -1.71
C THR A 465 23.69 19.91 -2.59
N TYR A 466 23.08 19.23 -3.56
CA TYR A 466 23.79 18.37 -4.51
C TYR A 466 24.69 19.18 -5.46
N VAL A 467 25.81 18.60 -5.84
CA VAL A 467 26.77 19.15 -6.80
C VAL A 467 26.98 18.11 -7.89
N ALA A 468 26.65 18.45 -9.13
CA ALA A 468 26.81 17.58 -10.30
C ALA A 468 27.98 18.11 -11.14
N LYS A 469 29.10 17.38 -11.21
CA LYS A 469 30.29 17.73 -12.00
C LYS A 469 30.85 19.13 -11.67
N GLY A 470 30.87 19.47 -10.39
CA GLY A 470 31.27 20.80 -9.88
C GLY A 470 30.16 21.86 -9.88
N THR A 471 29.08 21.68 -10.65
CA THR A 471 27.94 22.62 -10.69
C THR A 471 26.95 22.30 -9.58
N LYS A 472 26.81 23.21 -8.61
CA LYS A 472 25.80 23.13 -7.55
C LYS A 472 24.40 23.21 -8.16
N GLN A 473 23.56 22.23 -7.86
CA GLN A 473 22.22 22.11 -8.44
C GLN A 473 21.18 22.91 -7.63
N PRO A 474 20.17 23.50 -8.29
CA PRO A 474 19.13 24.26 -7.61
C PRO A 474 18.19 23.36 -6.80
N SER A 475 17.60 23.91 -5.74
CA SER A 475 16.60 23.21 -4.91
C SER A 475 15.32 22.89 -5.68
N ALA A 476 14.62 21.83 -5.27
CA ALA A 476 13.41 21.32 -5.92
C ALA A 476 12.15 21.61 -5.10
N THR A 477 11.13 22.16 -5.75
CA THR A 477 9.86 22.50 -5.09
C THR A 477 8.96 21.29 -4.85
N ASN A 478 9.09 20.23 -5.64
CA ASN A 478 8.08 19.16 -5.81
C ASN A 478 8.64 17.73 -5.72
N MET A 479 9.86 17.54 -5.21
CA MET A 479 10.54 16.25 -5.19
C MET A 479 9.86 15.24 -4.26
N LYS A 480 9.16 14.25 -4.80
CA LYS A 480 8.48 13.23 -4.00
C LYS A 480 9.46 12.26 -3.32
N LYS A 481 9.12 11.78 -2.14
CA LYS A 481 9.81 10.71 -1.42
C LYS A 481 9.60 9.39 -2.17
N MET A 482 10.67 8.63 -2.37
CA MET A 482 10.63 7.33 -3.03
C MET A 482 10.21 6.26 -2.02
N ILE A 483 9.27 5.39 -2.42
CA ILE A 483 8.70 4.31 -1.62
C ILE A 483 8.77 3.02 -2.45
N TRP A 484 8.95 1.86 -1.79
CA TRP A 484 8.98 0.57 -2.47
C TRP A 484 7.57 0.08 -2.85
N ASP A 485 7.40 -0.40 -4.07
CA ASP A 485 6.17 -1.01 -4.59
C ASP A 485 6.43 -2.47 -5.00
N ALA A 486 5.80 -3.41 -4.28
CA ALA A 486 5.97 -4.84 -4.50
C ALA A 486 5.43 -5.32 -5.88
N THR A 487 4.46 -4.62 -6.47
CA THR A 487 3.93 -4.94 -7.81
C THR A 487 4.94 -4.52 -8.88
N VAL A 488 5.53 -3.34 -8.74
CA VAL A 488 6.60 -2.87 -9.63
C VAL A 488 7.86 -3.76 -9.47
N ALA A 489 8.19 -4.15 -8.24
CA ALA A 489 9.32 -5.05 -7.96
C ALA A 489 9.12 -6.45 -8.56
N THR A 490 7.88 -6.93 -8.57
CA THR A 490 7.49 -8.17 -9.26
C THR A 490 7.74 -8.06 -10.77
N SER A 491 7.34 -6.95 -11.39
CA SER A 491 7.58 -6.68 -12.82
C SER A 491 9.08 -6.61 -13.13
N ALA A 492 9.83 -5.82 -12.37
CA ALA A 492 11.28 -5.66 -12.53
C ALA A 492 12.02 -7.00 -12.35
N GLN A 493 11.62 -7.83 -11.37
CA GLN A 493 12.21 -9.14 -11.18
C GLN A 493 11.86 -10.12 -12.29
N ASN A 494 10.60 -10.16 -12.74
CA ASN A 494 10.20 -11.00 -13.86
C ASN A 494 11.02 -10.66 -15.11
N TYR A 495 11.35 -9.38 -15.32
CA TYR A 495 12.27 -8.99 -16.38
C TYR A 495 13.73 -9.40 -16.07
N ALA A 496 14.26 -9.13 -14.87
CA ALA A 496 15.62 -9.54 -14.46
C ALA A 496 15.86 -11.05 -14.60
N ASN A 497 14.83 -11.87 -14.34
CA ASN A 497 14.85 -13.33 -14.50
C ASN A 497 15.09 -13.77 -15.96
N THR A 498 14.75 -12.95 -16.96
CA THR A 498 15.07 -13.21 -18.37
C THR A 498 16.53 -12.97 -18.74
N CYS A 499 17.33 -12.41 -17.81
CA CYS A 499 18.72 -12.02 -18.03
C CYS A 499 18.91 -11.07 -19.22
N PRO A 500 18.20 -9.92 -19.23
CA PRO A 500 18.09 -9.04 -20.38
C PRO A 500 19.44 -8.38 -20.75
N THR A 501 19.52 -7.89 -21.98
CA THR A 501 20.67 -7.16 -22.56
C THR A 501 20.24 -5.79 -23.12
N GLY A 502 19.13 -5.24 -22.61
CA GLY A 502 18.49 -4.01 -23.05
C GLY A 502 17.15 -3.83 -22.33
N HIS A 503 16.39 -2.78 -22.67
CA HIS A 503 15.14 -2.43 -21.99
C HIS A 503 13.94 -3.30 -22.31
N SER A 504 13.04 -3.42 -21.33
CA SER A 504 11.76 -4.13 -21.48
C SER A 504 10.86 -3.43 -22.53
N LYS A 505 10.18 -4.24 -23.34
CA LYS A 505 9.27 -3.75 -24.39
C LYS A 505 7.83 -3.83 -23.91
N GLY A 506 7.10 -2.71 -23.98
CA GLY A 506 5.69 -2.65 -23.58
C GLY A 506 5.45 -2.55 -22.07
N SER A 507 6.49 -2.30 -21.27
CA SER A 507 6.32 -1.87 -19.88
C SER A 507 5.70 -0.47 -19.82
N ALA A 508 4.81 -0.24 -18.85
CA ALA A 508 4.26 1.08 -18.56
C ALA A 508 5.12 1.88 -17.55
N TYR A 509 6.22 1.30 -17.09
CA TYR A 509 7.10 1.87 -16.07
C TYR A 509 8.37 2.45 -16.70
N GLY A 510 8.93 3.47 -16.05
CA GLY A 510 10.32 3.87 -16.30
C GLY A 510 11.26 2.75 -15.86
N GLU A 511 12.46 2.66 -16.40
CA GLU A 511 13.35 1.52 -16.14
C GLU A 511 14.83 1.93 -16.17
N ASN A 512 15.58 1.56 -15.13
CA ASN A 512 17.04 1.58 -15.10
C ASN A 512 17.58 0.15 -15.11
N LEU A 513 18.70 -0.06 -15.83
CA LEU A 513 19.37 -1.34 -15.94
C LEU A 513 20.83 -1.24 -15.49
N TYR A 514 21.34 -2.30 -14.88
CA TYR A 514 22.75 -2.40 -14.52
C TYR A 514 23.24 -3.85 -14.70
N TRP A 515 24.46 -3.99 -15.20
CA TRP A 515 25.13 -5.28 -15.37
C TRP A 515 26.50 -5.24 -14.71
N SER A 516 26.89 -6.38 -14.13
CA SER A 516 28.20 -6.58 -13.51
C SER A 516 28.68 -7.99 -13.79
N TRP A 517 29.98 -8.19 -13.94
CA TRP A 517 30.60 -9.50 -14.15
C TRP A 517 31.58 -9.80 -13.03
N THR A 518 31.55 -11.01 -12.47
CA THR A 518 32.47 -11.44 -11.41
C THR A 518 32.97 -12.87 -11.62
N SER A 519 34.24 -13.10 -11.32
CA SER A 519 34.86 -14.43 -11.33
C SER A 519 34.50 -15.26 -10.09
N GLY A 520 34.03 -14.62 -9.01
CA GLY A 520 33.54 -15.31 -7.82
C GLY A 520 32.15 -15.92 -8.00
N LYS A 521 31.75 -16.81 -7.08
CA LYS A 521 30.37 -17.31 -6.99
C LYS A 521 29.50 -16.26 -6.28
N PRO A 522 28.52 -15.61 -6.94
CA PRO A 522 27.71 -14.56 -6.30
C PRO A 522 26.78 -15.17 -5.25
N SER A 523 26.88 -14.70 -4.00
CA SER A 523 26.14 -15.22 -2.85
C SER A 523 25.36 -14.16 -2.05
N ALA A 524 25.69 -12.88 -2.23
CA ALA A 524 24.96 -11.74 -1.70
C ALA A 524 24.55 -10.86 -2.90
N LEU A 525 23.27 -10.89 -3.27
CA LEU A 525 22.76 -10.11 -4.41
C LEU A 525 22.36 -8.67 -4.02
N ASP A 526 22.14 -8.42 -2.72
CA ASP A 526 21.69 -7.12 -2.20
C ASP A 526 22.65 -5.97 -2.52
N THR A 527 23.96 -6.21 -2.40
CA THR A 527 25.01 -5.22 -2.68
C THR A 527 25.00 -4.72 -4.13
N TYR A 528 24.46 -5.50 -5.08
CA TYR A 528 24.34 -5.05 -6.46
C TYR A 528 23.24 -4.00 -6.64
N GLY A 529 22.28 -3.89 -5.73
CA GLY A 529 21.24 -2.86 -5.76
C GLY A 529 21.76 -1.47 -5.41
N THR A 530 22.59 -1.39 -4.36
CA THR A 530 23.29 -0.15 -3.98
C THR A 530 24.40 0.21 -4.95
N VAL A 531 25.16 -0.77 -5.46
CA VAL A 531 26.17 -0.54 -6.51
C VAL A 531 25.52 -0.06 -7.81
N ALA A 532 24.39 -0.63 -8.23
CA ALA A 532 23.63 -0.12 -9.39
C ALA A 532 23.14 1.31 -9.17
N SER A 533 22.52 1.58 -8.01
CA SER A 533 22.04 2.93 -7.66
C SER A 533 23.16 3.97 -7.66
N ALA A 534 24.33 3.63 -7.12
CA ALA A 534 25.50 4.52 -7.12
C ALA A 534 26.13 4.68 -8.51
N ALA A 535 26.13 3.63 -9.35
CA ALA A 535 26.60 3.70 -10.72
C ALA A 535 25.71 4.61 -11.59
N TRP A 536 24.40 4.54 -11.41
CA TRP A 536 23.44 5.45 -12.04
C TRP A 536 23.60 6.88 -11.52
N GLU A 537 23.67 7.12 -10.21
CA GLU A 537 23.90 8.45 -9.63
C GLU A 537 25.19 9.11 -10.17
N LYS A 538 26.25 8.34 -10.38
CA LYS A 538 27.56 8.81 -10.87
C LYS A 538 27.49 9.50 -12.23
N GLU A 539 26.46 9.25 -13.05
CA GLU A 539 26.26 9.95 -14.33
C GLU A 539 26.14 11.48 -14.16
N PHE A 540 25.65 11.96 -13.01
CA PHE A 540 25.67 13.39 -12.67
C PHE A 540 27.08 13.97 -12.49
N GLN A 541 28.09 13.14 -12.22
CA GLN A 541 29.49 13.54 -12.12
C GLN A 541 30.24 13.34 -13.44
N ASP A 542 29.91 12.29 -14.19
CA ASP A 542 30.56 11.96 -15.45
C ASP A 542 30.10 12.88 -16.60
N TYR A 543 28.79 13.13 -16.72
CA TYR A 543 28.21 13.95 -17.79
C TYR A 543 27.91 15.37 -17.31
N GLY A 544 27.24 15.51 -16.16
CA GLY A 544 26.88 16.79 -15.54
C GLY A 544 25.44 17.21 -15.83
N LEU A 545 24.71 17.66 -14.80
CA LEU A 545 23.33 18.15 -14.94
C LEU A 545 23.36 19.64 -15.35
N ASN A 546 23.33 19.89 -16.66
CA ASN A 546 23.44 21.24 -17.24
C ASN A 546 22.08 21.86 -17.63
N SER A 547 21.00 21.07 -17.61
CA SER A 547 19.62 21.45 -17.93
C SER A 547 18.68 20.67 -17.02
N LEU A 548 17.63 21.30 -16.48
CA LEU A 548 16.57 20.60 -15.75
C LEU A 548 15.47 20.06 -16.68
N THR A 549 15.46 20.48 -17.95
CA THR A 549 14.54 20.00 -18.97
C THR A 549 15.20 18.87 -19.74
N MET A 550 14.47 17.78 -19.99
CA MET A 550 14.97 16.66 -20.80
C MET A 550 14.96 17.05 -22.29
N ASP A 551 16.03 17.68 -22.73
CA ASP A 551 16.27 18.06 -24.13
C ASP A 551 17.17 17.06 -24.87
N ASN A 552 17.33 17.24 -26.19
CA ASN A 552 18.13 16.34 -27.03
C ASN A 552 19.62 16.30 -26.65
N ALA A 553 20.19 17.34 -26.06
CA ALA A 553 21.59 17.33 -25.64
C ALA A 553 21.75 16.58 -24.32
N LEU A 554 20.82 16.77 -23.38
CA LEU A 554 20.78 16.03 -22.12
C LEU A 554 20.52 14.54 -22.35
N PHE A 555 19.50 14.18 -23.15
CA PHE A 555 19.15 12.80 -23.46
C PHE A 555 20.31 12.03 -24.10
N ASN A 556 20.94 12.59 -25.13
CA ASN A 556 22.06 11.95 -25.84
C ASN A 556 23.39 11.96 -25.05
N SER A 557 23.46 12.57 -23.87
CA SER A 557 24.67 12.55 -23.03
C SER A 557 24.90 11.21 -22.31
N GLY A 558 23.87 10.35 -22.21
CA GLY A 558 23.91 9.09 -21.46
C GLY A 558 23.43 9.18 -20.01
N ILE A 559 23.08 10.38 -19.51
CA ILE A 559 22.66 10.68 -18.12
C ILE A 559 21.25 10.15 -17.73
N GLY A 560 20.72 9.19 -18.49
CA GLY A 560 19.33 8.76 -18.42
C GLY A 560 18.96 8.05 -17.12
N HIS A 561 19.90 7.32 -16.51
CA HIS A 561 19.61 6.59 -15.28
C HIS A 561 19.56 7.54 -14.08
N ALA A 562 20.50 8.48 -13.99
CA ALA A 562 20.51 9.54 -12.97
C ALA A 562 19.26 10.43 -13.05
N THR A 563 18.86 10.85 -14.24
CA THR A 563 17.68 11.71 -14.42
C THR A 563 16.37 10.98 -14.07
N GLN A 564 16.27 9.67 -14.32
CA GLN A 564 15.14 8.86 -13.83
C GLN A 564 15.14 8.73 -12.29
N MET A 565 16.29 8.53 -11.63
CA MET A 565 16.36 8.52 -10.16
C MET A 565 15.93 9.85 -9.54
N ALA A 566 16.29 10.96 -10.19
CA ALA A 566 15.97 12.33 -9.78
C ALA A 566 14.56 12.81 -10.19
N TRP A 567 13.81 12.03 -10.98
CA TRP A 567 12.55 12.49 -11.56
C TRP A 567 11.48 12.72 -10.47
N ALA A 568 11.07 13.97 -10.25
CA ALA A 568 10.29 14.39 -9.08
C ALA A 568 8.97 13.65 -8.94
N ASN A 569 8.32 13.33 -10.07
CA ASN A 569 7.03 12.62 -10.07
C ASN A 569 7.13 11.11 -9.83
N SER A 570 8.30 10.50 -10.03
CA SER A 570 8.56 9.07 -9.79
C SER A 570 8.74 8.85 -8.28
N ASN A 571 7.70 8.36 -7.60
CA ASN A 571 7.70 8.15 -6.14
C ASN A 571 7.52 6.67 -5.70
N LEU A 572 7.29 5.77 -6.65
CA LEU A 572 7.14 4.34 -6.40
C LEU A 572 8.15 3.58 -7.27
N ILE A 573 9.09 2.89 -6.62
CA ILE A 573 10.13 2.08 -7.25
C ILE A 573 9.95 0.62 -6.87
N GLY A 574 10.31 -0.28 -7.77
CA GLY A 574 10.50 -1.68 -7.43
C GLY A 574 11.58 -2.30 -8.30
N CYS A 575 12.47 -3.07 -7.69
CA CYS A 575 13.63 -3.61 -8.38
C CYS A 575 13.72 -5.13 -8.24
N GLY A 576 14.45 -5.75 -9.16
CA GLY A 576 14.84 -7.15 -9.12
C GLY A 576 16.30 -7.36 -9.54
N VAL A 577 16.85 -8.51 -9.17
CA VAL A 577 18.24 -8.89 -9.44
C VAL A 577 18.32 -10.35 -9.85
N LYS A 578 19.28 -10.69 -10.71
CA LYS A 578 19.49 -12.07 -11.15
C LYS A 578 20.98 -12.33 -11.38
N ASN A 579 21.49 -13.40 -10.76
CA ASN A 579 22.68 -14.06 -11.28
C ASN A 579 22.28 -14.88 -12.52
N CYS A 580 22.85 -14.52 -13.66
CA CYS A 580 22.63 -15.12 -14.97
C CYS A 580 23.59 -16.28 -15.27
N GLY A 581 24.57 -16.52 -14.40
CA GLY A 581 25.62 -17.52 -14.61
C GLY A 581 26.73 -17.04 -15.54
N PRO A 582 27.61 -17.95 -15.97
CA PRO A 582 28.76 -17.64 -16.82
C PRO A 582 28.39 -17.01 -18.16
N ASP A 583 29.00 -15.86 -18.46
CA ASP A 583 28.86 -15.18 -19.74
C ASP A 583 30.06 -15.50 -20.64
N SER A 584 29.81 -16.27 -21.71
CA SER A 584 30.85 -16.72 -22.64
C SER A 584 31.49 -15.58 -23.44
N THR A 585 30.86 -14.40 -23.50
CA THR A 585 31.45 -13.20 -24.12
C THR A 585 32.44 -12.47 -23.20
N MET A 586 32.38 -12.75 -21.89
CA MET A 586 33.14 -12.07 -20.84
C MET A 586 33.94 -13.08 -20.01
N ASN A 587 34.80 -13.86 -20.68
CA ASN A 587 35.71 -14.84 -20.06
C ASN A 587 35.04 -15.86 -19.11
N ASN A 588 33.77 -16.22 -19.36
CA ASN A 588 32.94 -17.08 -18.49
C ASN A 588 32.74 -16.53 -17.06
N MET A 589 32.90 -15.23 -16.84
CA MET A 589 32.56 -14.58 -15.56
C MET A 589 31.04 -14.62 -15.33
N ASN A 590 30.60 -14.76 -14.08
CA ASN A 590 29.19 -14.74 -13.73
C ASN A 590 28.62 -13.34 -13.96
N ARG A 591 27.62 -13.21 -14.85
CA ARG A 591 26.91 -11.94 -15.06
C ARG A 591 25.79 -11.77 -14.05
N ILE A 592 25.77 -10.65 -13.35
CA ILE A 592 24.62 -10.14 -12.60
C ILE A 592 23.88 -9.14 -13.48
N SER A 593 22.54 -9.20 -13.45
CA SER A 593 21.65 -8.17 -13.99
C SER A 593 20.78 -7.61 -12.87
N VAL A 594 20.70 -6.29 -12.77
CA VAL A 594 19.78 -5.56 -11.90
C VAL A 594 18.84 -4.74 -12.77
N VAL A 595 17.56 -4.78 -12.44
CA VAL A 595 16.48 -4.02 -13.07
C VAL A 595 15.78 -3.23 -11.98
N CYS A 596 15.67 -1.91 -12.12
CA CYS A 596 14.78 -1.09 -11.29
C CYS A 596 13.71 -0.45 -12.18
N GLN A 597 12.44 -0.63 -11.83
CA GLN A 597 11.32 0.00 -12.52
C GLN A 597 10.65 1.07 -11.64
N TYR A 598 10.11 2.10 -12.28
CA TYR A 598 9.52 3.29 -11.64
C TYR A 598 8.09 3.48 -12.13
N LYS A 599 7.13 3.46 -11.19
CA LYS A 599 5.69 3.35 -11.52
C LYS A 599 5.16 4.50 -12.38
N ALA A 600 5.66 5.71 -12.11
CA ALA A 600 5.57 6.83 -13.03
C ALA A 600 6.93 6.93 -13.76
N PRO A 601 7.00 6.68 -15.08
CA PRO A 601 8.22 6.93 -15.86
C PRO A 601 8.68 8.39 -15.78
N GLY A 602 9.99 8.57 -15.92
CA GLY A 602 10.63 9.86 -16.16
C GLY A 602 11.16 9.99 -17.59
N ASN A 603 12.13 10.88 -17.78
CA ASN A 603 12.87 11.09 -19.02
C ASN A 603 11.99 11.44 -20.24
N TYR A 604 10.82 12.04 -19.99
CA TYR A 604 9.95 12.55 -21.05
C TYR A 604 10.57 13.76 -21.74
N MET A 605 10.73 13.69 -23.07
CA MET A 605 11.32 14.78 -23.85
C MET A 605 10.50 16.07 -23.73
N GLY A 606 11.18 17.17 -23.40
CA GLY A 606 10.57 18.49 -23.16
C GLY A 606 10.05 18.71 -21.73
N GLU A 607 9.95 17.67 -20.90
CA GLU A 607 9.52 17.78 -19.50
C GLU A 607 10.69 18.10 -18.54
N THR A 608 10.34 18.62 -17.37
CA THR A 608 11.32 18.91 -16.30
C THR A 608 11.54 17.73 -15.37
N ILE A 609 12.81 17.42 -15.07
CA ILE A 609 13.21 16.38 -14.11
C ILE A 609 12.65 16.72 -12.73
N TYR A 610 12.79 17.98 -12.31
CA TYR A 610 12.13 18.54 -11.14
C TYR A 610 11.92 20.05 -11.32
N GLN A 611 10.95 20.63 -10.62
CA GLN A 611 10.71 22.07 -10.68
C GLN A 611 11.64 22.81 -9.72
N GLN A 612 12.43 23.76 -10.25
CA GLN A 612 13.32 24.61 -9.47
C GLN A 612 12.56 25.60 -8.58
N GLY A 613 13.03 25.79 -7.35
CA GLY A 613 12.57 26.82 -6.42
C GLY A 613 12.80 26.42 -4.96
N SER A 614 12.17 27.12 -4.01
CA SER A 614 12.29 26.80 -2.58
C SER A 614 11.82 25.36 -2.28
N THR A 615 12.60 24.62 -1.49
CA THR A 615 12.32 23.24 -1.07
C THR A 615 10.86 23.06 -0.65
N CYS A 616 10.20 22.01 -1.14
CA CYS A 616 8.78 21.69 -0.87
C CYS A 616 7.71 22.74 -1.27
N SER A 617 8.06 23.89 -1.85
CA SER A 617 7.08 24.97 -2.12
C SER A 617 6.03 24.65 -3.20
N LYS A 618 6.12 23.48 -3.85
CA LYS A 618 5.11 22.89 -4.73
C LYS A 618 5.03 21.37 -4.55
N CYS A 619 5.10 20.88 -3.33
CA CYS A 619 4.51 19.57 -3.06
C CYS A 619 3.04 19.62 -3.48
N ALA A 620 2.53 18.55 -4.09
CA ALA A 620 1.09 18.46 -4.37
C ALA A 620 0.32 18.50 -3.05
N ASP A 621 -0.88 19.08 -3.02
CA ASP A 621 -1.59 19.40 -1.76
C ASP A 621 -1.78 18.20 -0.80
N SER A 622 -1.84 16.98 -1.35
CA SER A 622 -1.95 15.72 -0.61
C SER A 622 -0.64 15.13 -0.07
N ALA A 623 0.52 15.68 -0.43
CA ALA A 623 1.85 15.21 -0.01
C ALA A 623 2.55 16.28 0.85
N LYS A 624 2.90 15.93 2.09
CA LYS A 624 3.48 16.87 3.07
C LYS A 624 4.99 16.98 2.90
N CYS A 625 5.56 18.13 3.23
CA CYS A 625 7.01 18.25 3.33
C CYS A 625 7.53 17.49 4.56
N ASP A 626 8.25 16.40 4.35
CA ASP A 626 9.22 15.88 5.31
C ASP A 626 10.33 16.93 5.41
N THR A 627 10.32 17.76 6.45
CA THR A 627 11.27 18.87 6.61
C THR A 627 12.69 18.39 6.90
N ALA A 628 12.87 17.16 7.42
CA ALA A 628 14.17 16.57 7.67
C ALA A 628 14.84 16.11 6.36
N SER A 629 14.07 15.58 5.39
CA SER A 629 14.58 15.19 4.07
C SER A 629 14.38 16.24 2.98
N GLY A 630 13.49 17.20 3.14
CA GLY A 630 13.05 18.13 2.09
C GLY A 630 12.21 17.48 0.99
N LEU A 631 11.58 16.33 1.25
CA LEU A 631 10.84 15.55 0.25
C LEU A 631 9.32 15.62 0.50
N CYS A 632 8.54 15.58 -0.57
CA CYS A 632 7.08 15.48 -0.50
C CYS A 632 6.66 14.03 -0.23
N ALA A 633 6.02 13.75 0.91
CA ALA A 633 5.64 12.43 1.39
C ALA A 633 4.13 12.34 1.68
#